data_AF-A0BN42-F1
#
_entry.id   AF-A0BN42-F1
#
_cell.length_a   1.000
_cell.length_b   1.000
_cell.length_c   1.000
_cell.angle_alpha   90.00
_cell.angle_beta   90.00
_cell.angle_gamma   90.00
#
_symmetry.space_group_name_H-M   'P 1'
#
loop_
_entity.id
_entity.type
_entity.pdbx_description
1 polymer ?
#
loop_
_entity_poly.entity_id
_entity_poly.type
_entity_poly.pdbx_seq_one_letter_code
_entity_poly.pdbx_strand_id
1 'polypeptide(L)'
;MFNQAQYAILGKTRNIKQILQFRLVSRRAKETVKLLLPKQIHNLQQLIDEQQNDIQIKIQSAQQAGNDQDQRQSLQAALDGIARINKAHIVELKSFARPPELVEKIINLTCFALDPTFKMQKDNWKECIKYLNQYNVIELLKTHDISSISEKQIQQLEQVKSISEQQAAAISLVASSILIYLKAVLELRQSQVYVNQHAIKELESKVKKEKQLIDELGKIINN
;
A
#
# COMPACT_ATOMS: atom_id res chain seq x y z
N MET A 1 -9.88 1.19 -18.32
CA MET A 1 -10.86 2.19 -18.82
C MET A 1 -10.67 3.46 -18.01
N PHE A 2 -10.09 4.51 -18.60
CA PHE A 2 -9.89 5.79 -17.92
C PHE A 2 -11.25 6.48 -17.74
N ASN A 3 -11.58 6.81 -16.49
CA ASN A 3 -12.91 7.20 -16.07
C ASN A 3 -13.25 8.62 -16.60
N GLN A 4 -14.46 8.85 -17.11
CA GLN A 4 -14.89 10.13 -17.69
C GLN A 4 -14.67 11.33 -16.74
N ALA A 5 -14.68 11.10 -15.43
CA ALA A 5 -14.32 12.07 -14.41
C ALA A 5 -12.87 12.61 -14.55
N GLN A 6 -11.90 11.76 -14.92
CA GLN A 6 -10.50 12.18 -15.09
C GLN A 6 -10.30 13.13 -16.29
N TYR A 7 -11.07 12.96 -17.36
CA TYR A 7 -11.06 13.87 -18.52
C TYR A 7 -11.70 15.23 -18.20
N ALA A 8 -12.77 15.23 -17.39
CA ALA A 8 -13.40 16.48 -16.94
C ALA A 8 -12.47 17.31 -16.04
N ILE A 9 -11.69 16.63 -15.17
CA ILE A 9 -10.74 17.27 -14.25
C ILE A 9 -9.54 17.86 -15.00
N LEU A 10 -8.99 17.13 -15.99
CA LEU A 10 -7.88 17.63 -16.83
C LEU A 10 -8.28 18.81 -17.73
N GLY A 11 -9.53 18.83 -18.20
CA GLY A 11 -10.07 19.97 -18.96
C GLY A 11 -10.24 21.24 -18.12
N LYS A 12 -10.73 21.12 -16.88
CA LYS A 12 -10.93 22.25 -15.96
C LYS A 12 -9.61 22.83 -15.43
N THR A 13 -8.63 21.98 -15.12
CA THR A 13 -7.30 22.41 -14.63
C THR A 13 -6.44 23.08 -15.71
N ARG A 14 -6.58 22.68 -16.99
CA ARG A 14 -5.94 23.38 -18.13
C ARG A 14 -6.40 24.83 -18.25
N ASN A 15 -7.70 25.08 -18.04
CA ASN A 15 -8.31 26.40 -18.15
C ASN A 15 -7.79 27.35 -17.04
N ILE A 16 -7.64 26.84 -15.81
CA ILE A 16 -7.13 27.62 -14.67
C ILE A 16 -5.65 27.97 -14.86
N LYS A 17 -4.79 27.04 -15.29
CA LYS A 17 -3.37 27.35 -15.60
C LYS A 17 -3.23 28.37 -16.72
N GLN A 18 -4.10 28.34 -17.72
CA GLN A 18 -4.13 29.35 -18.79
C GLN A 18 -4.54 30.72 -18.24
N ILE A 19 -5.52 30.78 -17.33
CA ILE A 19 -5.92 32.03 -16.65
C ILE A 19 -4.77 32.57 -15.77
N LEU A 20 -4.04 31.70 -15.06
CA LEU A 20 -2.88 32.06 -14.24
C LEU A 20 -1.68 32.58 -15.06
N GLN A 21 -1.52 32.11 -16.32
CA GLN A 21 -0.45 32.58 -17.22
C GLN A 21 -0.72 33.95 -17.84
N PHE A 22 -1.97 34.41 -17.87
CA PHE A 22 -2.29 35.75 -18.35
C PHE A 22 -1.97 36.80 -17.26
N ARG A 23 -0.81 37.45 -17.35
CA ARG A 23 -0.64 38.79 -16.75
C ARG A 23 -1.71 39.69 -17.38
N LEU A 24 -2.75 40.04 -16.61
CA LEU A 24 -3.92 40.75 -17.13
C LEU A 24 -3.58 42.19 -17.54
N VAL A 25 -3.33 42.40 -18.83
CA VAL A 25 -2.97 43.71 -19.42
C VAL A 25 -4.20 44.61 -19.66
N SER A 26 -5.42 44.06 -19.68
CA SER A 26 -6.65 44.78 -20.03
C SER A 26 -7.64 44.90 -18.86
N ARG A 27 -8.25 46.09 -18.68
CA ARG A 27 -9.33 46.33 -17.70
C ARG A 27 -10.52 45.38 -17.89
N ARG A 28 -10.92 45.10 -19.14
CA ARG A 28 -12.00 44.14 -19.44
C ARG A 28 -11.63 42.72 -19.02
N ALA A 29 -10.37 42.31 -19.22
CA ALA A 29 -9.90 41.00 -18.78
C ALA A 29 -9.91 40.87 -17.25
N LYS A 30 -9.52 41.94 -16.53
CA LYS A 30 -9.60 41.99 -15.06
C LYS A 30 -11.03 41.87 -14.53
N GLU A 31 -11.99 42.56 -15.14
CA GLU A 31 -13.42 42.47 -14.80
C GLU A 31 -13.99 41.07 -15.03
N THR A 32 -13.72 40.46 -16.20
CA THR A 32 -14.19 39.10 -16.51
C THR A 32 -13.58 38.08 -15.55
N VAL A 33 -12.31 38.22 -15.19
CA VAL A 33 -11.64 37.36 -14.22
C VAL A 33 -12.22 37.55 -12.81
N LYS A 34 -12.54 38.78 -12.40
CA LYS A 34 -13.19 39.09 -11.11
C LYS A 34 -14.60 38.48 -11.00
N LEU A 35 -15.30 38.30 -12.13
CA LEU A 35 -16.61 37.64 -12.18
C LEU A 35 -16.54 36.12 -12.26
N LEU A 36 -15.52 35.56 -12.93
CA LEU A 36 -15.39 34.12 -13.15
C LEU A 36 -14.65 33.40 -12.00
N LEU A 37 -13.67 34.04 -11.36
CA LEU A 37 -12.88 33.46 -10.28
C LEU A 37 -13.73 33.03 -9.07
N PRO A 38 -14.68 33.84 -8.55
CA PRO A 38 -15.52 33.43 -7.41
C PRO A 38 -16.35 32.19 -7.73
N LYS A 39 -16.88 32.09 -8.96
CA LYS A 39 -17.63 30.90 -9.41
C LYS A 39 -16.73 29.67 -9.48
N GLN A 40 -15.49 29.83 -9.94
CA GLN A 40 -14.53 28.72 -9.99
C GLN A 40 -14.09 28.27 -8.58
N ILE A 41 -13.85 29.20 -7.66
CA ILE A 41 -13.56 28.91 -6.25
C ILE A 41 -14.73 28.16 -5.61
N HIS A 42 -15.96 28.62 -5.82
CA HIS A 42 -17.16 27.95 -5.29
C HIS A 42 -17.30 26.52 -5.82
N ASN A 43 -17.09 26.29 -7.12
CA ASN A 43 -17.13 24.95 -7.70
C ASN A 43 -16.04 24.03 -7.17
N LEU A 44 -14.82 24.56 -6.94
CA LEU A 44 -13.73 23.79 -6.33
C LEU A 44 -14.03 23.49 -4.86
N GLN A 45 -14.64 24.41 -4.13
CA GLN A 45 -15.05 24.21 -2.75
C GLN A 45 -16.10 23.08 -2.65
N GLN A 46 -17.12 23.08 -3.52
CA GLN A 46 -18.11 22.00 -3.59
C GLN A 46 -17.44 20.64 -3.88
N LEU A 47 -16.48 20.60 -4.80
CA LEU A 47 -15.75 19.37 -5.12
C LEU A 47 -14.94 18.87 -3.91
N ILE A 48 -14.31 19.77 -3.16
CA ILE A 48 -13.58 19.42 -1.93
C ILE A 48 -14.55 18.86 -0.89
N ASP A 49 -15.72 19.48 -0.71
CA ASP A 49 -16.71 19.04 0.27
C ASP A 49 -17.25 17.64 -0.11
N GLU A 50 -17.50 17.37 -1.39
CA GLU A 50 -17.85 16.05 -1.92
C GLU A 50 -16.75 15.01 -1.65
N GLN A 51 -15.49 15.32 -1.98
CA GLN A 51 -14.35 14.43 -1.73
C GLN A 51 -14.14 14.17 -0.24
N GLN A 52 -14.36 15.18 0.61
CA GLN A 52 -14.28 15.02 2.07
C GLN A 52 -15.39 14.13 2.59
N ASN A 53 -16.61 14.22 2.05
CA ASN A 53 -17.70 13.32 2.39
C ASN A 53 -17.39 11.86 1.96
N ASP A 54 -16.84 11.67 0.76
CA ASP A 54 -16.40 10.35 0.29
C ASP A 54 -15.32 9.73 1.20
N ILE A 55 -14.37 10.55 1.69
CA ILE A 55 -13.37 10.12 2.66
C ILE A 55 -14.06 9.67 3.97
N GLN A 56 -15.02 10.44 4.48
CA GLN A 56 -15.75 10.09 5.71
C GLN A 56 -16.53 8.78 5.57
N ILE A 57 -17.22 8.58 4.44
CA ILE A 57 -17.94 7.33 4.14
C ILE A 57 -16.97 6.14 4.06
N LYS A 58 -15.81 6.31 3.42
CA LYS A 58 -14.76 5.27 3.35
C LYS A 58 -14.15 4.96 4.72
N ILE A 59 -14.00 5.95 5.59
CA ILE A 59 -13.52 5.75 6.97
C ILE A 59 -14.57 4.98 7.78
N GLN A 60 -15.85 5.36 7.72
CA GLN A 60 -16.91 4.67 8.45
C GLN A 60 -17.09 3.22 7.99
N SER A 61 -17.10 2.98 6.68
CA SER A 61 -17.16 1.62 6.13
C SER A 61 -15.93 0.78 6.50
N ALA A 62 -14.74 1.38 6.56
CA ALA A 62 -13.53 0.72 7.06
C ALA A 62 -13.55 0.43 8.57
N GLN A 63 -14.31 1.18 9.36
CA GLN A 63 -14.47 0.97 10.80
C GLN A 63 -15.54 -0.08 11.13
N GLN A 64 -16.55 -0.25 10.27
CA GLN A 64 -17.68 -1.16 10.49
C GLN A 64 -17.45 -2.58 9.97
N ALA A 65 -16.42 -2.79 9.14
CA ALA A 65 -16.01 -4.13 8.74
C ALA A 65 -15.32 -4.84 9.92
N GLY A 66 -16.10 -5.53 10.76
CA GLY A 66 -15.60 -6.25 11.95
C GLY A 66 -14.50 -7.30 11.69
N ASN A 67 -14.25 -7.64 10.42
CA ASN A 67 -13.16 -8.53 10.00
C ASN A 67 -11.75 -7.98 10.29
N ASP A 68 -11.58 -6.66 10.33
CA ASP A 68 -10.24 -6.03 10.32
C ASP A 68 -9.48 -6.12 11.66
N GLN A 69 -10.22 -6.22 12.77
CA GLN A 69 -9.60 -6.48 14.07
C GLN A 69 -9.03 -7.89 14.13
N ASP A 70 -9.76 -8.88 13.59
CA ASP A 70 -9.36 -10.28 13.59
C ASP A 70 -8.10 -10.49 12.73
N GLN A 71 -7.99 -9.82 11.58
CA GLN A 71 -6.78 -9.95 10.73
C GLN A 71 -5.55 -9.27 11.32
N ARG A 72 -5.72 -8.14 12.01
CA ARG A 72 -4.61 -7.51 12.76
C ARG A 72 -4.17 -8.38 13.94
N GLN A 73 -5.12 -9.00 14.63
CA GLN A 73 -4.82 -9.97 15.69
C GLN A 73 -4.11 -11.21 15.13
N SER A 74 -4.55 -11.73 13.98
CA SER A 74 -3.92 -12.84 13.28
C SER A 74 -2.46 -12.52 12.92
N LEU A 75 -2.20 -11.33 12.38
CA LEU A 75 -0.84 -10.86 12.10
C LEU A 75 -0.01 -10.73 13.38
N GLN A 76 -0.58 -10.17 14.45
CA GLN A 76 0.12 -10.05 15.72
C GLN A 76 0.48 -11.42 16.30
N ALA A 77 -0.44 -12.38 16.27
CA ALA A 77 -0.19 -13.75 16.69
C ALA A 77 0.91 -14.42 15.85
N ALA A 78 0.96 -14.15 14.54
CA ALA A 78 2.01 -14.63 13.68
C ALA A 78 3.38 -14.00 14.01
N LEU A 79 3.42 -12.71 14.30
CA LEU A 79 4.62 -12.00 14.75
C LEU A 79 5.13 -12.52 16.10
N ASP A 80 4.22 -12.84 17.03
CA ASP A 80 4.56 -13.47 18.30
C ASP A 80 5.14 -14.88 18.08
N GLY A 81 4.60 -15.63 17.11
CA GLY A 81 5.15 -16.91 16.65
C GLY A 81 6.58 -16.77 16.12
N ILE A 82 6.84 -15.74 15.29
CA ILE A 82 8.18 -15.42 14.81
C ILE A 82 9.11 -14.99 15.96
N ALA A 83 8.61 -14.27 16.95
CA ALA A 83 9.41 -13.82 18.08
C ALA A 83 9.91 -14.97 18.97
N ARG A 84 9.25 -16.13 18.95
CA ARG A 84 9.68 -17.36 19.64
C ARG A 84 10.78 -18.12 18.90
N ILE A 85 11.06 -17.78 17.64
CA ILE A 85 12.13 -18.40 16.87
C ILE A 85 13.48 -17.91 17.40
N ASN A 86 14.33 -18.85 17.83
CA ASN A 86 15.69 -18.56 18.26
C ASN A 86 16.70 -18.79 17.13
N LYS A 87 17.95 -18.41 17.38
CA LYS A 87 19.04 -18.58 16.40
C LYS A 87 19.31 -20.05 16.04
N ALA A 88 19.11 -20.98 16.97
CA ALA A 88 19.34 -22.40 16.73
C ALA A 88 18.37 -22.95 15.67
N HIS A 89 17.10 -22.57 15.73
CA HIS A 89 16.11 -22.97 14.73
C HIS A 89 16.48 -22.46 13.32
N ILE A 90 17.03 -21.24 13.22
CA ILE A 90 17.51 -20.69 11.93
C ILE A 90 18.75 -21.44 11.44
N VAL A 91 19.67 -21.81 12.34
CA VAL A 91 20.84 -22.62 11.98
C VAL A 91 20.41 -24.00 11.48
N GLU A 92 19.44 -24.64 12.13
CA GLU A 92 18.85 -25.90 11.70
C GLU A 92 18.23 -25.77 10.30
N LEU A 93 17.40 -24.74 10.08
CA LEU A 93 16.83 -24.44 8.76
C LEU A 93 17.93 -24.27 7.70
N LYS A 94 19.02 -23.59 8.02
CA LYS A 94 20.12 -23.36 7.07
C LYS A 94 21.01 -24.58 6.84
N SER A 95 20.95 -25.56 7.74
CA SER A 95 21.78 -26.77 7.66
C SER A 95 21.30 -27.76 6.61
N PHE A 96 20.09 -27.58 6.05
CA PHE A 96 19.60 -28.39 4.95
C PHE A 96 20.51 -28.24 3.72
N ALA A 97 21.30 -29.29 3.43
CA ALA A 97 22.09 -29.36 2.21
C ALA A 97 21.19 -29.42 0.96
N ARG A 98 20.04 -30.10 1.09
CA ARG A 98 18.94 -30.12 0.13
C ARG A 98 17.63 -29.97 0.91
N PRO A 99 16.99 -28.79 0.90
CA PRO A 99 15.77 -28.57 1.67
C PRO A 99 14.62 -29.39 1.10
N PRO A 100 13.64 -29.79 1.93
CA PRO A 100 12.36 -30.26 1.45
C PRO A 100 11.70 -29.18 0.58
N GLU A 101 11.06 -29.59 -0.53
CA GLU A 101 10.47 -28.66 -1.51
C GLU A 101 9.53 -27.65 -0.87
N LEU A 102 8.75 -28.09 0.13
CA LEU A 102 7.83 -27.23 0.88
C LEU A 102 8.57 -26.10 1.61
N VAL A 103 9.67 -26.43 2.28
CA VAL A 103 10.49 -25.47 3.03
C VAL A 103 11.15 -24.49 2.07
N GLU A 104 11.73 -24.99 0.99
CA GLU A 104 12.36 -24.13 -0.02
C GLU A 104 11.36 -23.15 -0.63
N LYS A 105 10.15 -23.60 -0.94
CA LYS A 105 9.09 -22.75 -1.47
C LYS A 105 8.70 -21.64 -0.49
N ILE A 106 8.51 -21.97 0.79
CA ILE A 106 8.16 -20.99 1.83
C ILE A 106 9.27 -19.94 1.97
N ILE A 107 10.53 -20.37 2.05
CA ILE A 107 11.65 -19.44 2.22
C ILE A 107 11.87 -18.57 0.98
N ASN A 108 11.74 -19.12 -0.24
CA ASN A 108 11.79 -18.33 -1.46
C ASN A 108 10.72 -17.23 -1.50
N LEU A 109 9.48 -17.56 -1.15
CA LEU A 109 8.38 -16.60 -1.06
C LEU A 109 8.64 -15.53 0.00
N THR A 110 9.30 -15.90 1.10
CA THR A 110 9.67 -14.98 2.17
C THR A 110 10.72 -13.98 1.72
N CYS A 111 11.82 -14.46 1.10
CA CYS A 111 12.85 -13.59 0.56
C CYS A 111 12.28 -12.65 -0.51
N PHE A 112 11.39 -13.15 -1.37
CA PHE A 112 10.71 -12.33 -2.37
C PHE A 112 9.75 -11.30 -1.77
N ALA A 113 9.10 -11.61 -0.66
CA ALA A 113 8.24 -10.65 0.03
C ALA A 113 9.05 -9.51 0.66
N LEU A 114 10.19 -9.84 1.27
CA LEU A 114 11.05 -8.88 1.99
C LEU A 114 11.92 -8.03 1.05
N ASP A 115 12.28 -8.56 -0.11
CA ASP A 115 13.13 -7.85 -1.08
C ASP A 115 12.56 -7.98 -2.50
N PRO A 116 12.06 -6.87 -3.10
CA PRO A 116 11.51 -6.90 -4.45
C PRO A 116 12.56 -7.17 -5.54
N THR A 117 13.85 -7.06 -5.21
CA THR A 117 14.96 -7.38 -6.13
C THR A 117 15.33 -8.87 -6.10
N PHE A 118 14.84 -9.61 -5.09
CA PHE A 118 15.06 -11.05 -4.99
C PHE A 118 14.38 -11.79 -6.14
N LYS A 119 15.12 -12.66 -6.82
CA LYS A 119 14.59 -13.41 -7.97
C LYS A 119 14.13 -14.78 -7.50
N MET A 120 12.82 -15.01 -7.55
CA MET A 120 12.24 -16.32 -7.28
C MET A 120 12.52 -17.29 -8.44
N GLN A 121 13.17 -18.41 -8.16
CA GLN A 121 13.47 -19.47 -9.12
C GLN A 121 13.29 -20.84 -8.45
N LYS A 122 13.12 -21.89 -9.27
CA LYS A 122 13.16 -23.27 -8.79
C LYS A 122 14.61 -23.64 -8.43
N ASP A 123 14.79 -24.43 -7.38
CA ASP A 123 16.11 -24.87 -6.89
C ASP A 123 17.03 -23.69 -6.48
N ASN A 124 16.44 -22.61 -5.96
CA ASN A 124 17.08 -21.36 -5.60
C ASN A 124 17.56 -21.31 -4.13
N TRP A 125 17.65 -22.46 -3.48
CA TRP A 125 18.06 -22.57 -2.08
C TRP A 125 19.39 -21.87 -1.76
N LYS A 126 20.37 -21.94 -2.67
CA LYS A 126 21.68 -21.30 -2.46
C LYS A 126 21.57 -19.77 -2.30
N GLU A 127 20.74 -19.12 -3.12
CA GLU A 127 20.50 -17.68 -3.01
C GLU A 127 19.65 -17.34 -1.79
N CYS A 128 18.69 -18.20 -1.42
CA CYS A 128 17.96 -18.06 -0.17
C CYS A 128 18.94 -18.07 1.02
N ILE A 129 19.84 -19.05 1.11
CA ILE A 129 20.83 -19.13 2.18
C ILE A 129 21.73 -17.89 2.21
N LYS A 130 22.17 -17.38 1.06
CA LYS A 130 22.94 -16.14 1.00
C LYS A 130 22.15 -14.97 1.58
N TYR A 131 20.89 -14.83 1.20
CA TYR A 131 20.00 -13.80 1.74
C TYR A 131 19.81 -13.95 3.25
N LEU A 132 19.53 -15.17 3.74
CA LEU A 132 19.39 -15.48 5.17
C LEU A 132 20.69 -15.27 5.97
N ASN A 133 21.86 -15.31 5.32
CA ASN A 133 23.15 -15.03 5.95
C ASN A 133 23.44 -13.53 6.02
N GLN A 134 23.04 -12.78 5.01
CA GLN A 134 23.29 -11.34 4.90
C GLN A 134 22.42 -10.53 5.86
N TYR A 135 21.19 -10.99 6.09
CA TYR A 135 20.21 -10.25 6.87
C TYR A 135 19.70 -11.01 8.08
N ASN A 136 19.38 -10.28 9.14
CA ASN A 136 18.65 -10.83 10.27
C ASN A 136 17.17 -10.97 9.90
N VAL A 137 16.81 -12.10 9.28
CA VAL A 137 15.47 -12.32 8.71
C VAL A 137 14.35 -12.22 9.75
N ILE A 138 14.61 -12.60 11.01
CA ILE A 138 13.63 -12.46 12.10
C ILE A 138 13.33 -10.98 12.36
N GLU A 139 14.36 -10.14 12.38
CA GLU A 139 14.21 -8.69 12.57
C GLU A 139 13.57 -8.04 11.36
N LEU A 140 13.96 -8.42 10.15
CA LEU A 140 13.31 -7.97 8.92
C LEU A 140 11.82 -8.30 8.93
N LEU A 141 11.42 -9.53 9.27
CA LEU A 141 10.00 -9.91 9.32
C LEU A 141 9.20 -9.10 10.35
N LYS A 142 9.83 -8.71 11.47
CA LYS A 142 9.20 -7.89 12.52
C LYS A 142 9.04 -6.43 12.11
N THR A 143 10.03 -5.87 11.41
CA THR A 143 10.05 -4.46 10.99
C THR A 143 9.53 -4.26 9.56
N HIS A 144 9.14 -5.34 8.89
CA HIS A 144 8.70 -5.32 7.51
C HIS A 144 7.47 -4.41 7.34
N ASP A 145 7.61 -3.37 6.52
CA ASP A 145 6.49 -2.56 6.13
C ASP A 145 5.64 -3.32 5.10
N ILE A 146 4.55 -3.89 5.59
CA ILE A 146 3.54 -4.58 4.78
C ILE A 146 3.03 -3.68 3.66
N SER A 147 3.06 -2.35 3.81
CA SER A 147 2.60 -1.40 2.80
C SER A 147 3.51 -1.36 1.57
N SER A 148 4.79 -1.66 1.75
CA SER A 148 5.82 -1.63 0.70
C SER A 148 5.69 -2.76 -0.32
N ILE A 149 4.94 -3.81 0.01
CA ILE A 149 4.73 -4.98 -0.85
C ILE A 149 3.95 -4.57 -2.11
N SER A 150 4.54 -4.82 -3.27
CA SER A 150 3.94 -4.55 -4.58
C SER A 150 2.82 -5.55 -4.93
N GLU A 151 1.91 -5.16 -5.83
CA GLU A 151 0.85 -6.07 -6.31
C GLU A 151 1.41 -7.35 -6.94
N LYS A 152 2.57 -7.25 -7.62
CA LYS A 152 3.27 -8.42 -8.17
C LYS A 152 3.70 -9.39 -7.08
N GLN A 153 4.21 -8.88 -5.96
CA GLN A 153 4.58 -9.69 -4.81
C GLN A 153 3.36 -10.37 -4.20
N ILE A 154 2.24 -9.65 -4.05
CA ILE A 154 0.98 -10.21 -3.54
C ILE A 154 0.48 -11.37 -4.41
N GLN A 155 0.47 -11.20 -5.74
CA GLN A 155 0.05 -12.24 -6.67
C GLN A 155 0.89 -13.52 -6.53
N GLN A 156 2.21 -13.38 -6.34
CA GLN A 156 3.06 -14.55 -6.09
C GLN A 156 2.83 -15.14 -4.70
N LEU A 157 2.57 -14.30 -3.69
CA LEU A 157 2.26 -14.75 -2.34
C LEU A 157 0.94 -15.51 -2.25
N GLU A 158 0.01 -15.39 -3.19
CA GLU A 158 -1.22 -16.20 -3.18
C GLU A 158 -0.98 -17.71 -3.16
N GLN A 159 0.19 -18.15 -3.62
CA GLN A 159 0.63 -19.54 -3.52
C GLN A 159 0.63 -20.07 -2.08
N VAL A 160 0.83 -19.21 -1.07
CA VAL A 160 0.83 -19.61 0.35
C VAL A 160 -0.52 -20.16 0.81
N LYS A 161 -1.63 -19.79 0.16
CA LYS A 161 -2.97 -20.30 0.50
C LYS A 161 -3.10 -21.80 0.26
N SER A 162 -2.39 -22.33 -0.74
CA SER A 162 -2.38 -23.77 -1.07
C SER A 162 -1.47 -24.60 -0.18
N ILE A 163 -0.64 -23.96 0.66
CA ILE A 163 0.32 -24.63 1.52
C ILE A 163 -0.32 -24.93 2.88
N SER A 164 -0.27 -26.21 3.29
CA SER A 164 -0.75 -26.63 4.61
C SER A 164 0.26 -26.28 5.70
N GLU A 165 -0.22 -25.60 6.75
CA GLU A 165 0.58 -25.25 7.92
C GLU A 165 1.02 -26.48 8.72
N GLN A 166 0.17 -27.50 8.78
CA GLN A 166 0.47 -28.75 9.48
C GLN A 166 1.62 -29.50 8.82
N GLN A 167 1.64 -29.53 7.48
CA GLN A 167 2.74 -30.14 6.73
C GLN A 167 4.04 -29.36 6.92
N ALA A 168 3.98 -28.03 6.94
CA ALA A 168 5.16 -27.20 7.20
C ALA A 168 5.68 -27.41 8.64
N ALA A 169 4.79 -27.48 9.63
CA ALA A 169 5.13 -27.67 11.04
C ALA A 169 5.79 -29.02 11.31
N ALA A 170 5.36 -30.08 10.60
CA ALA A 170 5.96 -31.40 10.70
C ALA A 170 7.41 -31.44 10.22
N ILE A 171 7.82 -30.51 9.35
CA ILE A 171 9.15 -30.47 8.76
C ILE A 171 10.05 -29.45 9.49
N SER A 172 9.55 -28.23 9.70
CA SER A 172 10.33 -27.16 10.32
C SER A 172 9.42 -26.16 11.02
N LEU A 173 9.71 -25.94 12.31
CA LEU A 173 9.04 -24.91 13.11
C LEU A 173 9.18 -23.53 12.47
N VAL A 174 10.38 -23.20 11.96
CA VAL A 174 10.64 -21.90 11.32
C VAL A 174 9.80 -21.73 10.07
N ALA A 175 9.76 -22.73 9.20
CA ALA A 175 8.98 -22.66 7.96
C ALA A 175 7.48 -22.50 8.25
N SER A 176 6.97 -23.21 9.26
CA SER A 176 5.56 -23.06 9.69
C SER A 176 5.25 -21.66 10.21
N SER A 177 6.04 -21.14 11.16
CA SER A 177 5.82 -19.80 11.70
C SER A 177 5.91 -18.71 10.63
N ILE A 178 6.85 -18.83 9.70
CA ILE A 178 6.97 -17.89 8.56
C ILE A 178 5.77 -18.02 7.62
N LEU A 179 5.29 -19.23 7.33
CA LEU A 179 4.12 -19.43 6.49
C LEU A 179 2.86 -18.79 7.11
N ILE A 180 2.64 -18.96 8.41
CA ILE A 180 1.52 -18.34 9.13
C ILE A 180 1.59 -16.82 9.00
N TYR A 181 2.79 -16.24 9.15
CA TYR A 181 3.00 -14.82 8.92
C TYR A 181 2.69 -14.38 7.49
N LEU A 182 3.19 -15.08 6.47
CA LEU A 182 2.91 -14.73 5.08
C LEU A 182 1.41 -14.81 4.75
N LYS A 183 0.70 -15.78 5.32
CA LYS A 183 -0.76 -15.88 5.20
C LYS A 183 -1.46 -14.69 5.85
N ALA A 184 -1.09 -14.34 7.09
CA ALA A 184 -1.67 -13.19 7.78
C ALA A 184 -1.38 -11.86 7.04
N VAL A 185 -0.19 -11.70 6.48
CA VAL A 185 0.16 -10.54 5.64
C VAL A 185 -0.71 -10.49 4.37
N LEU A 186 -0.91 -11.63 3.72
CA LEU A 186 -1.74 -11.72 2.52
C LEU A 186 -3.20 -11.39 2.82
N GLU A 187 -3.76 -11.95 3.89
CA GLU A 187 -5.12 -11.66 4.36
C GLU A 187 -5.29 -10.18 4.70
N LEU A 188 -4.33 -9.59 5.42
CA LEU A 188 -4.36 -8.17 5.75
C LEU A 188 -4.25 -7.29 4.49
N ARG A 189 -3.41 -7.64 3.51
CA ARG A 189 -3.30 -6.89 2.23
C ARG A 189 -4.54 -7.00 1.37
N GLN A 190 -5.26 -8.12 1.47
CA GLN A 190 -6.52 -8.36 0.77
C GLN A 190 -7.73 -7.80 1.53
N SER A 191 -7.55 -7.41 2.80
CA SER A 191 -8.61 -6.76 3.59
C SER A 191 -9.05 -5.44 2.97
N GLN A 192 -10.34 -5.14 3.11
CA GLN A 192 -10.95 -3.91 2.61
C GLN A 192 -10.32 -2.67 3.24
N VAL A 193 -9.77 -2.77 4.46
CA VAL A 193 -9.07 -1.68 5.14
C VAL A 193 -7.80 -1.26 4.44
N TYR A 194 -6.96 -2.18 3.97
CA TYR A 194 -5.72 -1.78 3.29
C TYR A 194 -6.04 -1.06 1.97
N VAL A 195 -7.01 -1.58 1.21
CA VAL A 195 -7.50 -0.97 -0.04
C VAL A 195 -8.10 0.41 0.23
N ASN A 196 -8.92 0.54 1.28
CA ASN A 196 -9.53 1.81 1.67
C ASN A 196 -8.49 2.80 2.17
N GLN A 197 -7.48 2.39 2.95
CA GLN A 197 -6.40 3.27 3.43
C GLN A 197 -5.56 3.83 2.29
N HIS A 198 -5.23 3.01 1.28
CA HIS A 198 -4.54 3.50 0.10
C HIS A 198 -5.39 4.51 -0.68
N ALA A 199 -6.68 4.19 -0.88
CA ALA A 199 -7.62 5.10 -1.55
C ALA A 199 -7.81 6.42 -0.78
N ILE A 200 -7.86 6.38 0.55
CA ILE A 200 -7.96 7.56 1.41
C ILE A 200 -6.71 8.44 1.25
N LYS A 201 -5.49 7.86 1.34
CA LYS A 201 -4.24 8.63 1.16
C LYS A 201 -4.17 9.30 -0.22
N GLU A 202 -4.64 8.61 -1.27
CA GLU A 202 -4.70 9.19 -2.61
C GLU A 202 -5.67 10.38 -2.67
N LEU A 203 -6.88 10.24 -2.10
CA LEU A 203 -7.88 11.30 -2.04
C LEU A 203 -7.40 12.50 -1.20
N GLU A 204 -6.78 12.27 -0.04
CA GLU A 204 -6.19 13.33 0.79
C GLU A 204 -5.12 14.13 0.03
N SER A 205 -4.29 13.46 -0.77
CA SER A 205 -3.29 14.13 -1.61
C SER A 205 -3.92 15.02 -2.69
N LYS A 206 -5.09 14.64 -3.22
CA LYS A 206 -5.84 15.41 -4.22
C LYS A 206 -6.49 16.63 -3.57
N VAL A 207 -7.21 16.44 -2.46
CA VAL A 207 -7.81 17.53 -1.66
C VAL A 207 -6.75 18.57 -1.28
N LYS A 208 -5.56 18.14 -0.88
CA LYS A 208 -4.46 19.06 -0.55
C LYS A 208 -4.05 19.94 -1.72
N LYS A 209 -3.94 19.38 -2.94
CA LYS A 209 -3.61 20.15 -4.15
C LYS A 209 -4.73 21.12 -4.54
N GLU A 210 -5.98 20.70 -4.40
CA GLU A 210 -7.14 21.55 -4.71
C GLU A 210 -7.27 22.73 -3.73
N LYS A 211 -7.03 22.50 -2.43
CA LYS A 211 -6.95 23.59 -1.43
C LYS A 211 -5.85 24.60 -1.74
N GLN A 212 -4.66 24.14 -2.15
CA GLN A 212 -3.58 25.04 -2.56
C GLN A 212 -3.98 25.91 -3.77
N LEU A 213 -4.71 25.35 -4.73
CA LEU A 213 -5.22 26.12 -5.88
C LEU A 213 -6.24 27.19 -5.44
N ILE A 214 -7.13 26.88 -4.49
CA ILE A 214 -8.07 27.87 -3.94
C ILE A 214 -7.30 29.02 -3.27
N ASP A 215 -6.29 28.72 -2.45
CA ASP A 215 -5.47 29.73 -1.78
C ASP A 215 -4.74 30.64 -2.79
N GLU A 216 -4.21 30.07 -3.87
CA GLU A 216 -3.57 30.83 -4.96
C GLU A 216 -4.57 31.75 -5.68
N LEU A 217 -5.77 31.25 -6.00
CA LEU A 217 -6.81 32.05 -6.64
C LEU A 217 -7.34 33.15 -5.71
N GLY A 218 -7.45 32.88 -4.41
CA GLY A 218 -7.84 33.88 -3.39
C GLY A 218 -6.84 35.03 -3.31
N LYS A 219 -5.53 34.76 -3.38
CA LYS A 219 -4.49 35.80 -3.42
C LYS A 219 -4.59 36.69 -4.65
N ILE A 220 -5.07 36.16 -5.79
CA ILE A 220 -5.25 36.92 -7.04
C ILE A 220 -6.47 37.83 -6.96
N ILE A 221 -7.52 37.43 -6.23
CA ILE A 221 -8.72 38.27 -6.04
C ILE A 221 -8.43 39.45 -5.11
N ASN A 222 -7.59 39.24 -4.10
CA ASN A 222 -7.29 40.22 -3.05
C ASN A 222 -6.13 41.19 -3.39
N ASN A 223 -5.41 40.95 -4.50
CA ASN A 223 -4.37 41.83 -5.05
C ASN A 223 -4.90 42.66 -6.23
#